data_AF-A0A7W0RE22-F1
#
_entry.id   AF-A0A7W0RE22-F1
#
_cell.length_a   1.000
_cell.length_b   1.000
_cell.length_c   1.000
_cell.angle_alpha   90.00
_cell.angle_beta   90.00
_cell.angle_gamma   90.00
#
_symmetry.space_group_name_H-M   'P 1'
#
loop_
_entity.id
_entity.type
_entity.pdbx_description
1 polymer ?
#
loop_
_entity_poly.entity_id
_entity_poly.type
_entity_poly.pdbx_seq_one_letter_code
_entity_poly.pdbx_strand_id
1 'polypeptide(L)'
;MALLAKAGWDLTTGLYEETGEGTTATATTVLDTLLLVFVLVELLAAVRVTLSERQLLAEPFLLVGVIATIKEIVVSSTMAKDKAGTGEFDDIAIEIGVLSALLLVLAVSLFLLRRKEREPEETD
;
A
#
# COMPACT_ATOMS: atom_id res chain seq x y z
N MET A 1 32.41 -39.30 5.10
CA MET A 1 32.42 -37.95 5.73
C MET A 1 31.69 -36.91 4.86
N ALA A 2 32.09 -36.65 3.61
CA ALA A 2 31.46 -35.61 2.77
C ALA A 2 29.96 -35.84 2.45
N LEU A 3 29.53 -37.09 2.28
CA LEU A 3 28.12 -37.42 2.00
C LEU A 3 27.17 -37.13 3.17
N LEU A 4 27.63 -37.35 4.41
CA LEU A 4 26.85 -37.04 5.62
C LEU A 4 26.74 -35.52 5.84
N ALA A 5 27.80 -34.77 5.51
CA ALA A 5 27.76 -33.31 5.57
C ALA A 5 26.79 -32.72 4.55
N LYS A 6 26.76 -33.27 3.32
CA LYS A 6 25.82 -32.83 2.28
C LYS A 6 24.37 -33.19 2.63
N ALA A 7 24.14 -34.41 3.12
CA ALA A 7 22.80 -34.84 3.56
C ALA A 7 22.30 -34.01 4.75
N GLY A 8 23.18 -33.67 5.69
CA GLY A 8 22.84 -32.77 6.79
C GLY A 8 22.49 -31.37 6.31
N TRP A 9 23.22 -30.83 5.33
CA TRP A 9 22.94 -29.52 4.74
C TRP A 9 21.58 -29.50 4.02
N ASP A 10 21.31 -30.50 3.16
CA ASP A 10 20.03 -30.63 2.43
C ASP A 10 18.82 -30.76 3.37
N LEU A 11 18.97 -31.52 4.45
CA LEU A 11 17.91 -31.69 5.46
C LEU A 11 17.62 -30.38 6.18
N THR A 12 18.65 -29.58 6.49
CA THR A 12 18.42 -28.27 7.12
C THR A 12 17.76 -27.29 6.16
N THR A 13 18.23 -27.18 4.92
CA THR A 13 17.67 -26.22 3.95
C THR A 13 16.26 -26.59 3.53
N GLY A 14 15.99 -27.89 3.28
CA GLY A 14 14.67 -28.38 2.90
C GLY A 14 13.60 -28.10 3.97
N LEU A 15 13.95 -28.22 5.27
CA LEU A 15 13.01 -27.92 6.36
C LEU A 15 12.70 -26.42 6.48
N TYR A 16 13.68 -25.54 6.21
CA TYR A 16 13.47 -24.08 6.21
C TYR A 16 12.67 -23.61 5.00
N GLU A 17 12.88 -24.22 3.83
CA GLU A 17 12.22 -23.85 2.58
C GLU A 17 10.74 -24.29 2.59
N GLU A 18 10.44 -25.49 3.10
CA GLU A 18 9.08 -26.05 3.13
C GLU A 18 8.14 -25.36 4.15
N THR A 19 8.66 -24.79 5.23
CA THR A 19 7.86 -24.05 6.23
C THR A 19 7.78 -22.54 5.98
N GLY A 20 8.76 -21.96 5.30
CA GLY A 20 8.82 -20.51 5.03
C GLY A 20 7.83 -20.04 3.97
N GLU A 21 7.62 -20.84 2.92
CA GLU A 21 6.83 -20.44 1.76
C GLU A 21 5.32 -20.40 2.08
N GLY A 22 4.79 -21.41 2.78
CA GLY A 22 3.37 -21.42 3.19
C GLY A 22 3.00 -20.32 4.20
N THR A 23 3.93 -19.97 5.10
CA THR A 23 3.70 -18.96 6.14
C THR A 23 3.66 -17.55 5.56
N THR A 24 4.57 -17.24 4.63
CA THR A 24 4.67 -15.91 4.00
C THR A 24 3.51 -15.63 3.02
N ALA A 25 3.06 -16.64 2.27
CA ALA A 25 1.88 -16.53 1.42
C ALA A 25 0.60 -16.25 2.25
N THR A 26 0.45 -16.94 3.38
CA THR A 26 -0.68 -16.73 4.30
C THR A 26 -0.64 -15.33 4.91
N ALA A 27 0.53 -14.86 5.36
CA ALA A 27 0.68 -13.52 5.93
C ALA A 27 0.36 -12.41 4.92
N THR A 28 0.77 -12.57 3.66
CA THR A 28 0.49 -11.60 2.58
C THR A 28 -1.00 -11.54 2.27
N THR A 29 -1.68 -12.69 2.22
CA THR A 29 -3.14 -12.77 2.01
C THR A 29 -3.92 -12.08 3.14
N VAL A 30 -3.47 -12.28 4.39
CA VAL A 30 -4.05 -11.61 5.55
C VAL A 30 -3.82 -10.11 5.47
N LEU A 31 -2.62 -9.67 5.11
CA LEU A 31 -2.30 -8.25 4.94
C LEU A 31 -3.16 -7.60 3.86
N ASP A 32 -3.33 -8.23 2.70
CA ASP A 32 -4.18 -7.72 1.62
C ASP A 32 -5.64 -7.55 2.07
N THR A 33 -6.17 -8.55 2.79
CA THR A 33 -7.51 -8.48 3.38
C THR A 33 -7.63 -7.37 4.43
N LEU A 34 -6.63 -7.24 5.32
CA LEU A 34 -6.61 -6.20 6.35
C LEU A 34 -6.48 -4.80 5.74
N LEU A 35 -5.66 -4.62 4.70
CA LEU A 35 -5.50 -3.36 3.98
C LEU A 35 -6.78 -2.99 3.23
N LEU A 36 -7.46 -3.97 2.61
CA LEU A 36 -8.77 -3.76 1.99
C LEU A 36 -9.81 -3.29 3.01
N VAL A 37 -9.90 -3.97 4.16
CA VAL A 37 -10.81 -3.58 5.25
C VAL A 37 -10.45 -2.20 5.78
N PHE A 38 -9.16 -1.90 5.95
CA PHE A 38 -8.69 -0.59 6.40
C PHE A 38 -9.11 0.52 5.44
N VAL A 39 -8.91 0.34 4.14
CA VAL A 39 -9.37 1.30 3.12
C VAL A 39 -10.89 1.46 3.15
N LEU A 40 -11.65 0.36 3.32
CA LEU A 40 -13.10 0.43 3.42
C LEU A 40 -13.55 1.21 4.65
N VAL A 41 -12.94 0.96 5.82
CA VAL A 41 -13.24 1.68 7.07
C VAL A 41 -12.92 3.18 6.91
N GLU A 42 -11.78 3.51 6.32
CA GLU A 42 -11.36 4.89 6.10
C GLU A 42 -12.29 5.62 5.11
N LEU A 43 -12.69 4.96 4.03
CA LEU A 43 -13.70 5.47 3.09
C LEU A 43 -15.03 5.72 3.80
N LEU A 44 -15.50 4.77 4.61
CA LEU A 44 -16.74 4.92 5.38
C LEU A 44 -16.65 6.08 6.38
N ALA A 45 -15.48 6.32 6.99
CA ALA A 45 -15.26 7.46 7.87
C ALA A 45 -15.36 8.79 7.12
N ALA A 46 -14.71 8.92 5.95
CA ALA A 46 -14.80 10.13 5.14
C ALA A 46 -16.20 10.37 4.55
N VAL A 47 -16.89 9.29 4.14
CA VAL A 47 -18.29 9.35 3.72
C VAL A 47 -19.16 9.82 4.88
N ARG A 48 -18.95 9.30 6.10
CA ARG A 48 -19.66 9.74 7.31
C ARG A 48 -19.47 11.24 7.56
N VAL A 49 -18.23 11.74 7.47
CA VAL A 49 -17.92 13.16 7.66
C VAL A 49 -18.61 14.01 6.59
N THR A 50 -18.51 13.62 5.32
CA THR A 50 -19.15 14.31 4.19
C THR A 50 -20.66 14.36 4.33
N LEU A 51 -21.29 13.25 4.74
CA LEU A 51 -22.74 13.18 4.99
C LEU A 51 -23.17 14.01 6.18
N SER A 52 -22.33 14.14 7.21
CA SER A 52 -22.61 14.93 8.42
C SER A 52 -22.53 16.43 8.15
N GLU A 53 -21.63 16.88 7.27
CA GLU A 53 -21.38 18.31 7.05
C GLU A 53 -21.99 18.87 5.75
N ARG A 54 -22.49 18.00 4.85
CA ARG A 54 -23.09 18.37 3.54
C ARG A 54 -22.22 19.27 2.66
N GLN A 55 -20.93 19.36 2.94
CA GLN A 55 -19.93 20.03 2.13
C GLN A 55 -18.79 19.04 1.88
N LEU A 56 -18.34 18.96 0.62
CA LEU A 56 -17.11 18.24 0.29
C LEU A 56 -15.95 19.12 0.76
N LEU A 57 -15.60 19.03 2.04
CA LEU A 57 -14.29 19.51 2.49
C LEU A 57 -13.25 18.74 1.68
N ALA A 58 -12.47 19.47 0.88
CA ALA A 58 -11.50 18.83 -0.01
C ALA A 58 -10.42 18.09 0.78
N GLU A 59 -10.11 18.55 2.01
CA GLU A 59 -9.10 17.95 2.87
C GLU A 59 -9.39 16.47 3.21
N PRO A 60 -10.52 16.07 3.80
CA PRO A 60 -10.79 14.66 4.10
C PRO A 60 -10.89 13.78 2.85
N PHE A 61 -11.42 14.29 1.74
CA PHE A 61 -11.50 13.51 0.49
C PHE A 61 -10.11 13.23 -0.11
N LEU A 62 -9.24 14.24 -0.14
CA LEU A 62 -7.86 14.08 -0.62
C LEU A 62 -7.03 13.18 0.29
N LEU A 63 -7.25 13.23 1.60
CA LEU A 63 -6.55 12.40 2.57
C LEU A 63 -6.89 10.91 2.36
N VAL A 64 -8.15 10.60 2.07
CA VAL A 64 -8.56 9.26 1.62
C VAL A 64 -7.90 8.86 0.31
N GLY A 65 -7.83 9.77 -0.68
CA GLY A 65 -7.13 9.50 -1.94
C GLY A 65 -5.65 9.15 -1.75
N VAL A 66 -4.98 9.84 -0.82
CA VAL A 66 -3.60 9.54 -0.42
C VAL A 66 -3.50 8.14 0.22
N ILE A 67 -4.38 7.82 1.18
CA ILE A 67 -4.38 6.53 1.86
C ILE A 67 -4.67 5.38 0.86
N ALA A 68 -5.63 5.54 -0.04
CA ALA A 68 -5.95 4.56 -1.07
C ALA A 68 -4.75 4.32 -2.01
N THR A 69 -4.04 5.38 -2.40
CA THR A 69 -2.84 5.26 -3.23
C THR A 69 -1.72 4.53 -2.49
N ILE A 70 -1.50 4.83 -1.20
CA ILE A 70 -0.51 4.13 -0.36
C ILE A 70 -0.84 2.63 -0.25
N LYS A 71 -2.11 2.29 -0.01
CA LYS A 71 -2.55 0.88 0.05
C LYS A 71 -2.21 0.14 -1.24
N GLU A 72 -2.50 0.74 -2.39
CA GLU A 72 -2.23 0.07 -3.67
C GLU A 72 -0.74 -0.12 -3.91
N ILE A 73 0.10 0.86 -3.56
CA ILE A 73 1.58 0.72 -3.62
C ILE A 73 2.06 -0.48 -2.80
N VAL A 74 1.52 -0.66 -1.58
CA VAL A 74 1.90 -1.79 -0.71
C VAL A 74 1.48 -3.12 -1.33
N VAL A 75 0.25 -3.22 -1.84
CA VAL A 75 -0.27 -4.44 -2.48
C VAL A 75 0.51 -4.77 -3.75
N SER A 76 0.69 -3.82 -4.67
CA SER A 76 1.45 -4.03 -5.90
C SER A 76 2.92 -4.37 -5.61
N SER A 77 3.52 -3.81 -4.56
CA SER A 77 4.88 -4.18 -4.12
C SER A 77 4.97 -5.62 -3.61
N THR A 78 3.93 -6.16 -2.98
CA THR A 78 3.93 -7.58 -2.58
C THR A 78 3.84 -8.50 -3.79
N MET A 79 2.98 -8.17 -4.77
CA MET A 79 2.88 -8.93 -6.02
C MET A 79 4.18 -8.86 -6.84
N ALA A 80 4.89 -7.73 -6.83
CA ALA A 80 6.17 -7.57 -7.52
C ALA A 80 7.22 -8.58 -7.00
N LYS A 81 7.22 -8.88 -5.70
CA LYS A 81 8.15 -9.87 -5.12
C LYS A 81 7.89 -11.27 -5.65
N ASP A 82 6.62 -11.64 -5.81
CA ASP A 82 6.24 -12.98 -6.26
C ASP A 82 6.48 -13.17 -7.76
N LYS A 83 6.48 -12.07 -8.53
CA LYS A 83 6.72 -12.07 -9.98
C LYS A 83 8.16 -11.72 -10.38
N ALA A 84 9.07 -11.59 -9.42
CA ALA A 84 10.46 -11.23 -9.67
C ALA A 84 11.13 -12.22 -10.65
N GLY A 85 11.74 -11.70 -11.72
CA GLY A 85 12.39 -12.51 -12.75
C GLY A 85 11.47 -12.98 -13.89
N THR A 86 10.19 -12.59 -13.89
CA THR A 86 9.27 -12.76 -15.02
C THR A 86 9.13 -11.46 -15.81
N GLY A 87 8.70 -11.53 -17.08
CA GLY A 87 8.41 -10.33 -17.89
C GLY A 87 7.26 -9.46 -17.33
N GLU A 88 6.46 -10.01 -16.40
CA GLU A 88 5.37 -9.32 -15.73
C GLU A 88 5.85 -8.40 -14.58
N PHE A 89 7.11 -8.51 -14.18
CA PHE A 89 7.71 -7.63 -13.18
C PHE A 89 7.81 -6.18 -13.67
N ASP A 90 8.15 -5.98 -14.95
CA ASP A 90 8.29 -4.64 -15.54
C ASP A 90 6.95 -3.89 -15.55
N ASP A 91 5.85 -4.59 -15.83
CA ASP A 91 4.50 -4.02 -15.79
C ASP A 91 4.12 -3.55 -14.38
N ILE A 92 4.38 -4.38 -13.36
CA ILE A 92 4.13 -4.01 -11.95
C ILE A 92 5.04 -2.86 -11.51
N ALA A 93 6.30 -2.84 -11.95
CA ALA A 93 7.22 -1.76 -11.64
C ALA A 93 6.74 -0.42 -12.22
N ILE A 94 6.21 -0.42 -13.45
CA ILE A 94 5.61 0.75 -14.07
C ILE A 94 4.36 1.18 -13.30
N GLU A 95 3.49 0.25 -12.92
CA GLU A 95 2.29 0.53 -12.13
C GLU A 95 2.63 1.25 -10.81
N ILE A 96 3.60 0.72 -10.05
CA ILE A 96 4.08 1.35 -8.81
C ILE A 96 4.66 2.75 -9.07
N GLY A 97 5.37 2.92 -10.19
CA GLY A 97 5.88 4.22 -10.61
C GLY A 97 4.75 5.24 -10.85
N VAL A 98 3.69 4.83 -11.54
CA VAL A 98 2.51 5.68 -11.79
C VAL A 98 1.78 6.02 -10.50
N LEU A 99 1.57 5.04 -9.61
CA LEU A 99 0.94 5.26 -8.30
C LEU A 99 1.76 6.22 -7.43
N SER A 100 3.09 6.11 -7.47
CA SER A 100 3.99 7.01 -6.74
C SER A 100 3.89 8.44 -7.29
N ALA A 101 3.81 8.61 -8.61
CA ALA A 101 3.58 9.92 -9.22
C ALA A 101 2.21 10.49 -8.82
N LEU A 102 1.15 9.69 -8.81
CA LEU A 102 -0.17 10.08 -8.35
C LEU A 102 -0.15 10.52 -6.88
N LEU A 103 0.54 9.77 -6.01
CA LEU A 103 0.71 10.12 -4.59
C LEU A 103 1.34 11.50 -4.42
N LEU A 104 2.36 11.83 -5.22
CA LEU A 104 3.00 13.16 -5.20
C LEU A 104 2.02 14.26 -5.63
N VAL A 105 1.23 14.03 -6.68
CA VAL A 105 0.20 14.99 -7.14
C VAL A 105 -0.85 15.23 -6.05
N LEU A 106 -1.30 14.18 -5.38
CA LEU A 106 -2.26 14.28 -4.28
C LEU A 106 -1.67 15.01 -3.07
N ALA A 107 -0.41 14.72 -2.73
CA ALA A 107 0.31 15.41 -1.65
C ALA A 107 0.49 16.91 -1.93
N VAL A 108 0.85 17.28 -3.16
CA VAL A 108 0.93 18.68 -3.59
C VAL A 108 -0.44 19.34 -3.54
N SER A 109 -1.50 18.66 -3.97
CA SER A 109 -2.87 19.18 -3.92
C SER A 109 -3.32 19.46 -2.48
N LEU A 110 -3.05 18.53 -1.55
CA LEU A 110 -3.27 18.72 -0.11
C LEU A 110 -2.46 19.89 0.45
N PHE A 111 -1.19 20.00 0.06
CA PHE A 111 -0.32 21.10 0.50
C PHE A 111 -0.86 22.47 0.06
N LEU A 112 -1.33 22.58 -1.19
CA LEU A 112 -1.92 23.81 -1.72
C LEU A 112 -3.22 24.19 -1.00
N LEU A 113 -4.08 23.21 -0.73
CA LEU A 113 -5.31 23.41 0.03
C LEU A 113 -5.04 23.94 1.44
N ARG A 114 -4.12 23.29 2.17
CA ARG A 114 -3.69 23.72 3.51
C ARG A 114 -3.06 25.10 3.53
N ARG A 115 -2.43 25.52 2.43
CA ARG A 115 -1.88 26.87 2.30
C ARG A 115 -2.99 27.90 2.13
N LYS A 116 -4.05 27.61 1.37
CA LYS A 116 -5.16 28.53 1.11
C LYS A 116 -6.03 28.80 2.35
N GLU A 117 -6.19 27.80 3.22
CA GLU A 117 -6.91 27.96 4.50
C GLU A 117 -6.14 28.79 5.55
N ARG A 118 -4.87 29.14 5.28
CA ARG A 118 -4.03 29.95 6.16
C ARG A 118 -3.97 31.44 5.78
N GLU A 119 -4.74 31.91 4.81
CA GLU A 119 -4.93 33.35 4.61
C GLU A 119 -5.98 33.82 5.62
N PRO A 120 -5.60 34.56 6.68
CA PRO A 120 -6.57 35.11 7.62
C PRO A 120 -7.47 36.08 6.86
N GLU A 121 -8.77 36.07 7.15
CA GLU A 121 -9.68 37.15 6.78
C GLU A 121 -9.02 38.47 7.19
N GLU A 122 -8.55 39.23 6.20
CA GLU A 122 -8.28 40.65 6.38
C GLU A 122 -9.61 41.26 6.83
N THR A 123 -9.61 41.63 8.10
CA THR A 123 -10.69 42.36 8.75
C THR A 123 -10.72 43.74 8.12
N ASP A 124 -11.79 44.07 7.40
CA ASP A 124 -12.15 45.43 6.99
C ASP A 124 -13.64 45.67 7.27
#